data_AF-A0A9D5S4U9-F1
#
_entry.id   AF-A0A9D5S4U9-F1
#
_cell.length_a   1.000
_cell.length_b   1.000
_cell.length_c   1.000
_cell.angle_alpha   90.00
_cell.angle_beta   90.00
_cell.angle_gamma   90.00
#
_symmetry.space_group_name_H-M   'P 1'
#
loop_
_entity.id
_entity.type
_entity.pdbx_description
1 polymer ?
#
loop_
_entity_poly.entity_id
_entity_poly.type
_entity_poly.pdbx_seq_one_letter_code
_entity_poly.pdbx_strand_id
1 'polypeptide(L)'
;MMKLSKKHIFNIITVIMAVIIVLGAVYVMVNHLGLIEGYDFGGGAYYYVDIPDFDKVLPADAYQARTPVWVHVALFIAWGWLMWRLWLWIDRR
;
A
#
# COMPACT_ATOMS: atom_id res chain seq x y z
N MET A 1 11.91 28.12 31.10
CA MET A 1 11.13 27.69 29.92
C MET A 1 12.05 26.85 29.03
N MET A 2 11.88 25.52 29.03
CA MET A 2 12.78 24.61 28.31
C MET A 2 12.58 24.78 26.79
N LYS A 3 13.61 25.26 26.09
CA LYS A 3 13.55 25.40 24.63
C LYS A 3 13.65 24.01 23.99
N LEU A 4 12.53 23.52 23.46
CA LEU A 4 12.50 22.30 22.68
C LEU A 4 13.37 22.46 21.42
N SER A 5 14.26 21.51 21.20
CA SER A 5 15.08 21.45 19.99
C SER A 5 14.20 21.27 18.75
N LYS A 6 14.55 21.90 17.63
CA LYS A 6 13.82 21.77 16.36
C LYS A 6 13.62 20.30 15.98
N LYS A 7 14.65 19.46 16.15
CA LYS A 7 14.58 18.01 15.89
C LYS A 7 13.55 17.31 16.78
N HIS A 8 13.46 17.73 18.05
CA HIS A 8 12.50 17.17 18.99
C HIS A 8 11.06 17.58 18.66
N ILE A 9 10.86 18.83 18.21
CA ILE A 9 9.57 19.32 17.71
C ILE A 9 9.12 18.52 16.48
N PHE A 10 10.02 18.35 15.50
CA PHE A 10 9.73 17.56 14.30
C PHE A 10 9.34 16.12 14.64
N ASN A 11 10.07 15.46 15.55
CA ASN A 11 9.73 14.10 15.97
C ASN A 11 8.34 14.03 16.62
N ILE A 12 7.99 14.98 17.49
CA ILE A 12 6.65 15.04 18.11
C ILE A 12 5.57 15.20 17.03
N ILE A 13 5.77 16.11 16.08
CA ILE A 13 4.82 16.32 14.98
C ILE A 13 4.66 15.03 14.16
N THR A 14 5.75 14.36 13.82
CA THR A 14 5.72 13.10 13.06
C THR A 14 4.93 12.03 13.81
N VAL A 15 5.16 11.87 15.12
CA VAL A 15 4.41 10.89 15.93
C VAL A 15 2.93 11.24 15.98
N ILE A 16 2.58 12.51 16.20
CA ILE A 16 1.18 12.96 16.20
C ILE A 16 0.53 12.68 14.84
N MET A 17 1.21 12.99 13.73
CA MET A 17 0.71 12.71 12.39
C MET A 17 0.47 11.22 12.17
N ALA A 18 1.43 10.38 12.58
CA ALA A 18 1.31 8.92 12.45
C ALA A 18 0.09 8.40 13.23
N VAL A 19 -0.12 8.89 14.46
CA VAL A 19 -1.29 8.52 15.27
C VAL A 19 -2.59 8.97 14.60
N ILE A 20 -2.66 10.19 14.08
CA ILE A 20 -3.85 10.70 13.37
C ILE A 20 -4.15 9.84 12.14
N ILE A 21 -3.14 9.47 11.36
CA ILE A 21 -3.30 8.62 10.18
C ILE A 21 -3.84 7.24 10.57
N VAL A 22 -3.28 6.61 11.61
CA VAL A 22 -3.74 5.30 12.08
C VAL A 22 -5.19 5.38 12.55
N LEU A 23 -5.55 6.39 13.34
CA LEU A 23 -6.91 6.59 13.81
C LEU A 23 -7.87 6.86 12.63
N GLY A 24 -7.46 7.66 11.65
CA GLY A 24 -8.23 7.92 10.44
C GLY A 24 -8.47 6.65 9.62
N ALA A 25 -7.45 5.80 9.47
CA ALA A 25 -7.58 4.52 8.79
C ALA A 25 -8.58 3.59 9.51
N VAL A 26 -8.47 3.46 10.84
CA VAL A 26 -9.42 2.67 11.64
C VAL A 26 -10.84 3.22 11.52
N TYR A 27 -11.00 4.55 11.56
CA TYR A 27 -12.31 5.20 11.40
C TYR A 27 -12.93 4.89 10.03
N VAL A 28 -12.15 4.95 8.94
CA VAL A 28 -12.59 4.59 7.59
C VAL A 28 -13.03 3.12 7.54
N MET A 29 -12.25 2.21 8.15
CA MET A 29 -12.57 0.78 8.18
C MET A 29 -13.86 0.48 8.95
N VAL A 30 -14.03 1.05 10.16
CA VAL A 30 -15.20 0.80 11.02
C VAL A 30 -16.49 1.37 10.41
N ASN A 31 -16.39 2.50 9.72
CA ASN A 31 -17.56 3.14 9.10
C ASN A 31 -17.76 2.72 7.64
N HIS A 32 -16.99 1.73 7.16
CA HIS A 32 -17.10 1.22 5.79
C HIS A 32 -17.01 2.33 4.71
N LEU A 33 -16.26 3.40 5.00
CA LEU A 33 -16.19 4.57 4.12
C LEU A 33 -15.44 4.20 2.84
N GLY A 34 -16.11 4.41 1.70
CA GLY A 34 -15.57 4.09 0.38
C GLY A 34 -15.91 2.70 -0.13
N LEU A 35 -16.62 1.87 0.64
CA LEU A 35 -17.22 0.62 0.15
C LEU A 35 -18.48 0.90 -0.66
N ILE A 36 -18.80 0.01 -1.60
CA ILE A 36 -20.08 0.01 -2.32
C ILE A 36 -21.15 -0.58 -1.40
N GLU A 37 -22.35 0.00 -1.40
CA GLU A 37 -23.45 -0.49 -0.56
C GLU A 37 -23.74 -1.98 -0.82
N GLY A 38 -23.73 -2.79 0.23
CA GLY A 38 -23.97 -4.24 0.16
C GLY A 38 -22.73 -5.08 -0.18
N TYR A 39 -21.55 -4.46 -0.36
CA TYR A 39 -20.30 -5.16 -0.66
C TYR A 39 -19.22 -4.85 0.37
N ASP A 40 -18.24 -5.76 0.48
CA ASP A 40 -17.06 -5.62 1.32
C ASP A 40 -15.88 -4.94 0.61
N PHE A 41 -16.06 -4.52 -0.65
CA PHE A 41 -15.06 -3.80 -1.45
C PHE A 41 -15.53 -2.40 -1.90
N GLY A 42 -14.56 -1.56 -2.25
CA GLY A 42 -14.74 -0.13 -2.51
C GLY A 42 -13.93 0.39 -3.70
N GLY A 43 -14.06 1.69 -3.99
CA GLY A 43 -13.49 2.31 -5.21
C GLY A 43 -11.96 2.23 -5.38
N GLY A 44 -11.23 1.84 -4.34
CA GLY A 44 -9.77 1.58 -4.38
C GLY A 44 -9.39 0.10 -4.30
N ALA A 45 -10.35 -0.80 -4.08
CA ALA A 45 -10.16 -2.23 -3.90
C ALA A 45 -10.63 -3.03 -5.14
N TYR A 46 -10.58 -2.44 -6.33
CA TYR A 46 -10.93 -3.13 -7.58
C TYR A 46 -9.92 -4.23 -7.87
N TYR A 47 -10.14 -5.42 -7.32
CA TYR A 47 -9.74 -6.64 -7.99
C TYR A 47 -10.91 -7.09 -8.86
N TYR A 48 -10.65 -7.33 -10.13
CA TYR A 48 -11.66 -7.82 -11.08
C TYR A 48 -12.37 -9.10 -10.59
N VAL A 49 -11.75 -9.84 -9.66
CA VAL A 49 -12.30 -11.06 -9.05
C VAL A 49 -13.42 -10.83 -8.04
N ASP A 50 -13.64 -9.61 -7.55
CA ASP A 50 -14.64 -9.33 -6.50
C ASP A 50 -16.00 -8.87 -7.08
N ILE A 51 -16.09 -8.67 -8.39
CA ILE A 51 -17.36 -8.34 -9.06
C ILE A 51 -18.24 -9.62 -9.06
N PRO A 52 -19.47 -9.57 -8.50
CA PRO A 52 -20.37 -10.72 -8.57
C PRO A 52 -20.62 -11.12 -10.01
N ASP A 53 -20.65 -12.43 -10.27
CA ASP A 53 -20.86 -13.00 -11.61
C ASP A 53 -19.78 -12.66 -12.66
N PHE A 54 -18.63 -12.11 -12.26
CA PHE A 54 -17.55 -11.79 -13.20
C PHE A 54 -16.93 -13.02 -13.87
N ASP A 55 -16.97 -14.17 -13.19
CA ASP A 55 -16.64 -15.49 -13.72
C ASP A 55 -17.55 -15.91 -14.90
N LYS A 56 -18.73 -15.31 -15.04
CA LYS A 56 -19.62 -15.51 -16.19
C LYS A 56 -19.26 -14.63 -17.39
N VAL A 57 -18.52 -13.53 -17.17
CA VAL A 57 -18.17 -12.54 -18.20
C VAL A 57 -16.82 -12.82 -18.83
N LEU A 58 -15.86 -13.33 -18.06
CA LEU A 58 -14.55 -13.73 -18.57
C LEU A 58 -14.33 -15.23 -18.35
N PRO A 59 -13.96 -15.98 -19.40
CA PRO A 59 -13.58 -17.38 -19.21
C PRO A 59 -12.34 -17.43 -18.28
N ALA A 60 -12.23 -18.50 -17.48
CA ALA A 60 -11.18 -18.65 -16.47
C ALA A 60 -9.74 -18.59 -17.04
N ASP A 61 -9.60 -18.71 -18.36
CA ASP A 61 -8.35 -18.61 -19.12
C ASP A 61 -8.15 -17.26 -19.83
N ALA A 62 -9.01 -16.27 -19.59
CA ALA A 62 -8.97 -14.97 -20.26
C ALA A 62 -7.62 -14.24 -20.11
N TYR A 63 -6.91 -14.47 -19.00
CA TYR A 63 -5.56 -13.98 -18.79
C TYR A 63 -4.60 -15.14 -18.48
N GLN A 64 -3.76 -15.46 -19.46
CA GLN A 64 -2.62 -16.35 -19.29
C GLN A 64 -1.36 -15.50 -19.17
N ALA A 65 -0.79 -15.43 -17.96
CA ALA A 65 0.50 -14.80 -17.75
C ALA A 65 1.55 -15.51 -18.63
N ARG A 66 2.12 -14.81 -19.61
CA ARG A 66 3.17 -15.35 -20.49
C ARG A 66 4.46 -15.66 -19.74
N THR A 67 4.65 -15.03 -18.59
CA THR A 67 5.83 -15.12 -17.76
C THR A 67 5.50 -15.84 -16.45
N PRO A 68 6.27 -16.86 -16.05
CA PRO A 68 6.08 -17.53 -14.78
C PRO A 68 6.16 -16.58 -13.58
N VAL A 69 5.41 -16.87 -12.51
CA VAL A 69 5.38 -16.06 -11.27
C VAL A 69 6.79 -15.85 -10.69
N TRP A 70 7.67 -16.86 -10.76
CA TRP A 70 9.03 -16.76 -10.23
C TRP A 70 9.86 -15.66 -10.90
N VAL A 71 9.60 -15.33 -12.17
CA VAL A 71 10.28 -14.23 -12.89
C VAL A 71 9.96 -12.90 -12.24
N HIS A 72 8.70 -12.69 -11.89
CA HIS A 72 8.24 -11.48 -11.21
C HIS A 72 8.85 -11.36 -9.81
N VAL A 73 8.90 -12.47 -9.06
CA VAL A 73 9.56 -12.52 -7.75
C VAL A 73 11.05 -12.18 -7.86
N ALA A 74 11.75 -12.75 -8.85
CA ALA A 74 13.15 -12.45 -9.10
C ALA A 74 13.39 -10.97 -9.44
N LEU A 75 12.56 -10.39 -10.31
CA LEU A 75 12.63 -8.97 -10.65
C LEU A 75 12.36 -8.07 -9.45
N PHE A 76 11.39 -8.42 -8.58
CA PHE A 76 11.09 -7.68 -7.37
C PHE A 76 12.29 -7.66 -6.40
N ILE A 77 12.94 -8.82 -6.19
CA ILE A 77 14.13 -8.93 -5.34
C ILE A 77 15.30 -8.14 -5.96
N ALA A 78 15.53 -8.27 -7.27
CA ALA A 78 16.58 -7.54 -7.97
C ALA A 78 16.39 -6.02 -7.85
N TRP A 79 15.15 -5.55 -7.99
CA TRP A 79 14.80 -4.15 -7.79
C TRP A 79 15.05 -3.69 -6.35
N GLY A 80 14.60 -4.48 -5.35
CA GLY A 80 14.84 -4.19 -3.94
C GLY A 80 16.32 -4.08 -3.60
N TRP A 81 17.16 -4.97 -4.14
CA TRP A 81 18.61 -4.90 -4.01
C TRP A 81 19.20 -3.63 -4.64
N LEU A 82 18.73 -3.24 -5.82
CA LEU A 82 19.18 -2.02 -6.50
C LEU A 82 18.83 -0.76 -5.69
N MET A 83 17.60 -0.67 -5.17
CA MET A 83 17.17 0.43 -4.31
C MET A 83 17.98 0.50 -3.01
N TRP A 84 18.28 -0.64 -2.40
CA TRP A 84 19.17 -0.71 -1.23
C TRP A 84 20.57 -0.17 -1.55
N ARG A 85 21.15 -0.55 -2.69
CA ARG A 85 22.46 -0.04 -3.14
C ARG A 85 22.42 1.46 -3.39
N LEU A 86 21.36 1.97 -4.00
CA LEU A 86 21.15 3.40 -4.22
C LEU A 86 21.07 4.16 -2.89
N TRP A 87 20.33 3.63 -1.91
CA TRP A 87 20.21 4.22 -0.58
C TRP A 87 21.58 4.34 0.10
N LEU A 88 22.37 3.26 0.13
CA LEU A 88 23.72 3.29 0.71
C LEU A 88 24.66 4.28 0.00
N TRP A 89 24.46 4.52 -1.30
CA TRP A 89 25.24 5.51 -2.03
C TRP A 89 24.85 6.94 -1.66
N ILE A 90 23.56 7.22 -1.52
CA ILE A 90 23.05 8.53 -1.07
C ILE A 90 23.50 8.81 0.37
N ASP A 91 23.37 7.83 1.27
CA ASP A 91 23.70 7.97 2.69
C ASP A 91 25.20 8.21 2.97
N ARG A 92 26.07 7.79 2.04
CA ARG A 92 27.51 8.06 2.10
C ARG A 92 27.88 9.48 1.66
N ARG A 93 26.92 10.29 1.21
CA ARG A 93 27.12 11.64 0.66
C ARG A 93 26.54 12.69 1.58
#